data_AF-Q0ADJ2-F1
#
_entry.id   AF-Q0ADJ2-F1
#
_cell.length_a   1.000
_cell.length_b   1.000
_cell.length_c   1.000
_cell.angle_alpha   90.00
_cell.angle_beta   90.00
_cell.angle_gamma   90.00
#
_symmetry.space_group_name_H-M   'P 1'
#
loop_
_entity.id
_entity.type
_entity.pdbx_description
1 polymer ?
#
loop_
_entity_poly.entity_id
_entity_poly.type
_entity_poly.pdbx_seq_one_letter_code
_entity_poly.pdbx_strand_id
1 'polypeptide(L)'
;MLNKNVLDEIGSKVNEILAGSPAKDIEKNMRAMLMGIFSRLDLVTREEFDVQQEVIKRTRIRLAELEEKVNKLEQQAHPSTMVEGTVEDVMDTSGPGSANDR
;
A
#
# COMPACT_ATOMS: atom_id res chain seq x y z
N MET A 1 4.82 -10.20 -1.95
CA MET A 1 6.28 -10.32 -2.02
C MET A 1 6.59 -11.64 -2.68
N LEU A 2 7.34 -11.66 -3.78
CA LEU A 2 7.76 -12.92 -4.39
C LEU A 2 8.71 -13.63 -3.41
N ASN A 3 8.32 -14.83 -2.97
CA ASN A 3 9.08 -15.59 -1.99
C ASN A 3 10.41 -16.03 -2.62
N LYS A 4 11.53 -15.46 -2.15
CA LYS A 4 12.90 -15.82 -2.58
C LYS A 4 13.15 -17.34 -2.54
N ASN A 5 12.56 -18.01 -1.55
CA ASN A 5 12.61 -19.46 -1.37
C ASN A 5 12.09 -20.25 -2.59
N VAL A 6 11.08 -19.72 -3.30
CA VAL A 6 10.53 -20.38 -4.50
C VAL A 6 11.51 -20.25 -5.66
N LEU A 7 12.17 -19.10 -5.82
CA LEU A 7 13.19 -18.89 -6.86
C LEU A 7 14.42 -19.78 -6.66
N ASP A 8 14.86 -19.95 -5.41
CA ASP A 8 16.00 -20.81 -5.06
C ASP A 8 15.65 -22.31 -5.23
N GLU A 9 14.43 -22.73 -4.90
CA GLU A 9 13.95 -24.09 -5.17
C GLU A 9 13.86 -24.42 -6.67
N ILE A 10 13.50 -23.43 -7.49
CA ILE A 10 13.46 -23.59 -8.96
C ILE A 10 14.88 -23.77 -9.49
N GLY A 11 15.81 -22.91 -9.06
CA GLY A 11 17.21 -22.98 -9.52
C GLY A 11 17.87 -24.31 -9.19
N SER A 12 17.63 -24.85 -7.99
CA SER A 12 18.20 -26.14 -7.57
C SER A 12 17.63 -27.32 -8.36
N LYS A 13 16.30 -27.41 -8.54
CA LYS A 13 15.66 -28.51 -9.28
C LYS A 13 15.96 -28.47 -10.79
N VAL A 14 16.14 -27.27 -11.37
CA VAL A 14 16.58 -27.12 -12.76
C VAL A 14 18.00 -27.64 -12.95
N ASN A 15 18.92 -27.31 -12.05
CA ASN A 15 20.29 -27.83 -12.09
C ASN A 15 20.34 -29.37 -11.99
N GLU A 16 19.48 -29.96 -11.16
CA GLU A 16 19.40 -31.41 -10.97
C GLU A 16 18.94 -32.14 -12.24
N ILE A 17 17.91 -31.61 -12.93
CA ILE A 17 17.40 -32.18 -14.18
C ILE A 17 18.39 -32.00 -15.35
N LEU A 18 19.10 -30.88 -15.40
CA LEU A 18 20.14 -30.63 -16.41
C LEU A 18 21.36 -31.54 -16.24
N ALA A 19 21.71 -31.91 -15.01
CA ALA A 19 22.88 -32.75 -14.72
C ALA A 19 22.66 -34.25 -14.98
N GLY A 20 21.40 -34.72 -15.03
CA GLY A 20 21.09 -36.15 -14.90
C GLY A 20 20.31 -36.81 -16.04
N SER A 21 19.96 -36.15 -17.16
CA SER A 21 19.01 -36.73 -18.13
C SER A 21 19.29 -36.44 -19.61
N PRO A 22 18.92 -37.36 -20.54
CA PRO A 22 18.99 -37.13 -21.99
C PRO A 22 18.10 -35.94 -22.41
N ALA A 23 18.51 -35.23 -23.46
CA ALA A 23 17.87 -33.99 -23.93
C ALA A 23 16.33 -34.05 -24.09
N LYS A 24 15.78 -35.23 -24.39
CA LYS A 24 14.33 -35.45 -24.58
C LYS A 24 13.55 -35.56 -23.27
N ASP A 25 14.17 -36.07 -22.21
CA ASP A 25 13.56 -36.17 -20.88
C ASP A 25 13.68 -34.87 -20.10
N ILE A 26 14.71 -34.06 -20.41
CA ILE A 26 14.85 -32.69 -19.88
C ILE A 26 13.63 -31.85 -20.25
N GLU A 27 13.20 -31.87 -21.52
CA GLU A 27 12.05 -31.07 -21.98
C GLU A 27 10.75 -31.44 -21.23
N LYS A 28 10.49 -32.74 -21.07
CA LYS A 28 9.30 -33.26 -20.39
C LYS A 28 9.30 -32.92 -18.90
N ASN A 29 10.44 -33.09 -18.23
CA ASN A 29 10.59 -32.81 -16.81
C ASN A 29 10.58 -31.30 -16.52
N MET A 30 11.19 -30.48 -17.37
CA MET A 30 11.09 -29.01 -17.28
C MET A 30 9.65 -28.54 -17.43
N ARG A 31 8.89 -29.06 -18.41
CA ARG A 31 7.48 -28.67 -18.60
C ARG A 31 6.64 -29.01 -17.37
N ALA A 32 6.80 -30.22 -16.81
CA ALA A 32 6.08 -30.64 -15.61
C ALA A 32 6.45 -29.79 -14.38
N MET A 33 7.74 -29.44 -14.22
CA MET A 33 8.17 -28.53 -13.17
C MET A 33 7.60 -27.13 -13.33
N LEU A 34 7.67 -26.53 -14.52
CA LEU A 34 7.14 -25.19 -14.79
C LEU A 34 5.63 -25.15 -14.50
N MET A 35 4.89 -26.19 -14.90
CA MET A 35 3.47 -26.31 -14.55
C MET A 35 3.24 -26.41 -13.03
N GLY A 36 4.06 -27.21 -12.33
CA GLY A 36 4.00 -27.32 -10.87
C GLY A 36 4.38 -26.03 -10.12
N ILE A 37 5.28 -25.24 -10.69
CA ILE A 37 5.68 -23.92 -10.18
C ILE A 37 4.56 -22.91 -10.42
N PHE A 38 4.00 -22.86 -11.62
CA PHE A 38 2.87 -21.98 -11.94
C PHE A 38 1.64 -22.30 -11.08
N SER A 39 1.42 -23.56 -10.71
CA SER A 39 0.36 -23.91 -9.74
C SER A 39 0.65 -23.52 -8.29
N ARG A 40 1.92 -23.30 -7.93
CA ARG A 40 2.35 -22.91 -6.57
C ARG A 40 2.51 -21.40 -6.41
N LEU A 41 2.59 -20.67 -7.51
CA LEU A 41 2.49 -19.22 -7.50
C LEU A 41 1.00 -18.88 -7.43
N ASP A 42 0.61 -17.97 -6.53
CA ASP A 42 -0.73 -17.37 -6.54
C ASP A 42 -0.86 -16.48 -7.79
N LEU A 43 -0.98 -17.12 -8.94
CA LEU A 43 -1.10 -16.46 -10.22
C LEU A 43 -2.50 -15.86 -10.29
N VAL A 44 -2.57 -14.55 -10.03
CA VAL A 44 -3.75 -13.77 -10.34
C VAL A 44 -3.79 -13.61 -11.85
N THR A 45 -4.89 -14.05 -12.47
CA THR A 45 -5.09 -13.84 -13.89
C THR A 45 -5.12 -12.35 -14.20
N ARG A 46 -4.77 -11.95 -15.42
CA ARG A 46 -4.85 -10.55 -15.82
C ARG A 46 -6.26 -9.99 -15.64
N GLU A 47 -7.28 -10.81 -15.92
CA GLU A 47 -8.69 -10.45 -15.76
C GLU A 47 -9.03 -10.17 -14.28
N GLU A 48 -8.62 -11.03 -13.35
CA GLU A 48 -8.82 -10.81 -11.91
C GLU A 48 -8.08 -9.57 -11.41
N PHE A 49 -6.88 -9.30 -11.91
CA PHE A 49 -6.14 -8.09 -11.59
C PHE A 49 -6.92 -6.84 -12.05
N ASP A 50 -7.42 -6.83 -13.28
CA ASP A 50 -8.17 -5.72 -13.84
C ASP A 50 -9.49 -5.49 -13.07
N VAL A 51 -10.16 -6.57 -12.64
CA VAL A 51 -11.35 -6.49 -11.78
C VAL A 51 -11.00 -5.86 -10.42
N GLN A 52 -9.92 -6.27 -9.78
CA GLN A 52 -9.50 -5.68 -8.49
C GLN A 52 -9.16 -4.19 -8.63
N GLN A 53 -8.49 -3.80 -9.72
CA GLN A 53 -8.21 -2.38 -10.01
C GLN A 53 -9.52 -1.58 -10.13
N GLU A 54 -10.51 -2.12 -10.82
CA GLU A 54 -11.82 -1.47 -10.99
C GLU A 54 -12.58 -1.35 -9.66
N VAL A 55 -12.52 -2.37 -8.81
CA VAL A 55 -13.08 -2.32 -7.45
C VAL A 55 -12.41 -1.21 -6.64
N ILE A 56 -11.08 -1.09 -6.67
CA ILE A 56 -10.35 -0.03 -5.95
C ILE A 56 -10.77 1.36 -6.45
N LYS A 57 -10.89 1.55 -7.77
CA LYS A 57 -11.37 2.82 -8.35
C LYS A 57 -12.75 3.19 -7.83
N ARG A 58 -13.70 2.25 -7.86
CA ARG A 58 -15.06 2.47 -7.35
C ARG A 58 -15.09 2.77 -5.86
N THR A 59 -14.27 2.09 -5.08
CA THR A 59 -14.16 2.36 -3.64
C THR A 59 -13.62 3.75 -3.37
N ARG A 60 -12.62 4.23 -4.14
CA ARG A 60 -12.12 5.62 -4.00
C ARG A 60 -13.18 6.66 -4.32
N ILE A 61 -14.00 6.43 -5.35
CA ILE A 61 -15.11 7.33 -5.70
C ILE A 61 -16.12 7.38 -4.55
N ARG A 62 -16.57 6.22 -4.08
CA ARG A 62 -17.52 6.13 -2.95
C ARG A 62 -16.96 6.73 -1.66
N LEU A 63 -15.66 6.59 -1.42
CA LEU A 63 -14.99 7.19 -0.27
C LEU A 63 -15.05 8.73 -0.35
N ALA A 64 -14.71 9.31 -1.50
CA ALA A 64 -14.78 10.76 -1.70
C ALA A 64 -16.22 11.29 -1.53
N GLU A 65 -17.23 10.58 -2.06
CA GLU A 65 -18.64 10.94 -1.85
C GLU A 65 -19.07 10.89 -0.38
N LEU A 66 -18.59 9.89 0.36
CA LEU A 66 -18.86 9.76 1.79
C LEU A 66 -18.15 10.84 2.60
N GLU A 67 -16.89 11.14 2.29
CA GLU A 67 -16.14 12.25 2.89
C GLU A 67 -16.87 13.59 2.66
N GLU A 68 -17.38 13.83 1.45
CA GLU A 68 -18.17 15.04 1.15
C GLU A 68 -19.47 15.10 1.97
N LYS A 69 -20.18 13.97 2.08
CA LYS A 69 -21.41 13.88 2.89
C LYS A 69 -21.13 14.13 4.37
N VAL A 70 -20.05 13.55 4.89
CA VAL A 70 -19.63 13.77 6.29
C VAL A 70 -19.28 15.23 6.51
N ASN A 71 -18.46 15.84 5.65
CA ASN A 71 -18.12 17.26 5.75
C ASN A 71 -19.36 18.16 5.76
N LYS A 72 -20.34 17.88 4.89
CA LYS A 72 -21.62 18.62 4.86
C LYS A 72 -22.39 18.46 6.17
N LEU A 73 -22.45 17.26 6.71
CA LEU A 73 -23.13 16.99 7.99
C LEU A 73 -22.38 17.63 9.17
N GLU A 74 -21.05 17.60 9.18
CA GLU A 74 -20.24 18.25 10.21
C GLU A 74 -20.42 19.78 10.21
N GLN A 75 -20.50 20.41 9.03
CA GLN A 75 -20.80 21.83 8.87
C GLN A 75 -22.22 22.20 9.33
N GLN A 76 -23.19 21.29 9.12
CA GLN A 76 -24.57 21.46 9.59
C GLN A 76 -24.73 21.23 11.09
N ALA A 77 -23.92 20.32 11.66
CA ALA A 77 -23.91 20.02 13.09
C ALA A 77 -23.13 21.05 13.92
N HIS A 78 -22.15 21.73 13.31
CA HIS A 78 -21.41 22.83 13.91
C HIS A 78 -21.55 24.12 13.08
N PRO A 79 -22.74 24.75 13.02
CA PRO A 79 -22.89 26.06 12.42
C PRO A 79 -22.30 27.09 13.39
N SER A 80 -21.10 27.57 13.09
CA SER A 80 -20.34 28.62 13.82
C SER A 80 -19.33 28.11 14.87
N THR A 81 -18.11 27.93 14.40
CA THR A 81 -16.93 28.59 15.00
C THR A 81 -15.89 28.79 13.90
N MET A 82 -16.17 29.75 13.01
CA MET A 82 -15.07 30.55 12.47
C MET A 82 -14.51 31.34 13.65
N VAL A 83 -13.63 30.72 14.45
CA VAL A 83 -12.74 31.48 15.32
C VAL A 83 -11.67 32.01 14.39
N GLU A 84 -11.96 33.20 13.89
CA GLU A 84 -10.98 34.20 13.48
C GLU A 84 -10.10 34.49 14.71
N GLY A 85 -9.13 33.60 14.93
CA GLY A 85 -8.05 33.75 15.91
C GLY A 85 -6.90 34.46 15.22
N THR A 86 -7.03 35.78 15.16
CA THR A 86 -5.97 36.78 15.05
C THR A 86 -4.61 36.24 15.52
N VAL A 87 -3.65 36.15 14.60
CA VAL A 87 -2.23 35.91 14.92
C VAL A 87 -1.52 37.22 15.31
N GLU A 88 -2.26 38.24 15.74
CA GLU A 88 -1.71 39.54 16.14
C GLU A 88 -1.91 39.75 17.65
N ASP A 89 -0.84 40.25 18.28
CA ASP A 89 -0.71 40.64 19.70
C ASP A 89 -0.54 39.44 20.66
N VAL A 90 0.65 39.12 21.16
CA VAL A 90 1.52 39.97 21.99
C VAL A 90 2.99 39.57 21.79
N MET A 91 3.72 40.35 20.99
CA MET A 91 5.18 40.44 21.09
C MET A 91 5.51 41.76 21.79
N ASP A 92 5.17 41.86 23.06
CA ASP A 92 5.76 42.84 23.97
C ASP A 92 5.65 42.36 25.42
N THR A 93 6.73 41.76 25.93
CA THR A 93 6.95 41.70 27.37
C THR A 93 8.17 42.55 27.72
N SER A 94 8.09 43.83 27.37
CA SER A 94 8.94 44.87 27.95
C SER A 94 8.33 45.35 29.28
N GLY A 95 8.91 44.88 30.40
CA GLY A 95 8.83 45.52 31.72
C GLY A 95 7.58 45.20 32.55
N PRO A 96 7.72 45.12 33.89
CA PRO A 96 8.14 46.31 34.63
C PRO A 96 9.26 46.05 35.64
N GLY A 97 10.08 47.08 35.86
CA GLY A 97 11.01 47.09 36.98
C GLY A 97 10.29 47.11 38.32
N SER A 98 10.89 46.43 39.30
CA SER A 98 10.93 46.92 40.68
C SER A 98 12.08 46.27 41.43
N ALA A 99 12.88 47.16 42.03
CA ALA A 99 13.46 47.05 43.37
C ALA A 99 14.22 45.75 43.69
N ASN A 100 15.55 45.79 43.77
CA ASN A 100 16.26 46.22 44.98
C ASN A 100 15.82 45.42 46.23
N ASP A 101 16.55 44.36 46.57
CA ASP A 101 17.10 44.23 47.93
C ASP A 101 18.25 43.20 47.98
N ARG A 102 19.43 43.70 48.38
CA ARG A 102 20.64 43.02 48.94
C ARG A 102 21.58 42.23 48.03
#